data_AF-A0A1V1PEA8-F1
#
_entry.id   AF-A0A1V1PEA8-F1
#
_cell.length_a   1.000
_cell.length_b   1.000
_cell.length_c   1.000
_cell.angle_alpha   90.00
_cell.angle_beta   90.00
_cell.angle_gamma   90.00
#
_symmetry.space_group_name_H-M   'P 1'
#
loop_
_entity.id
_entity.type
_entity.pdbx_description
1 polymer ?
#
loop_
_entity_poly.entity_id
_entity_poly.type
_entity_poly.pdbx_seq_one_letter_code
_entity_poly.pdbx_strand_id
1 'polypeptide(L)'
;MSISNNRIIVGAWYSIMNDNIQTGSAYIYEKKDNEWKLQAEIYPDDISNRAYFGENVDIDGDTAIVGAFLDDEKGSRSGSAYIYKKNENSWTQQLKLLAPDGKDGDSFGYDVSISGNQIIVGAYVKDSKNGERSGGAYIYIFENNSWKLEEQIIPIDINENDYFGHSVEISGNTAIIGAAGVEDNRGALYIYTKNNNTWHISGKFQWNDSIIKNGFGSRVSMSGNNFIVGATYHINSSAYILSPYLSPQLKISGYVLDSLKNPIKGTLIKANTDSKIQTEINSNGYYELYVYKGFCGSISAAKDDLLFKPSTINYEYIFNDIAEQNFFIDIYSISGFIKDTQGNPLSGIKVAFDNNGGETYTNIEGFFNHQVYNNWSGNALAQGRGYQFSPPIHSYQNISNHYENQNFTAYKTVLFGSIKDQFGKPISDVKLSSNNELPEIKTDDRGFYSINTDFNWTGIIKPEKLNYSFIPEFLSYTKITSNLPDQNFTGIFLTDWSLDQSNYRNQGMITAIVKDNNENTFNQIMIYLQHLLIMNVEALLPFHQFQMVNVFFCKFGAIKTMKE
;
A
#
# COMPACT_ATOMS: atom_id res chain seq x y z
N MET A 1 -8.85 14.87 -45.14
CA MET A 1 -7.38 14.86 -45.31
C MET A 1 -6.78 14.78 -43.92
N SER A 2 -5.73 13.98 -43.74
CA SER A 2 -4.99 13.88 -42.48
C SER A 2 -3.47 13.86 -42.75
N ILE A 3 -2.68 14.16 -41.72
CA ILE A 3 -1.22 14.20 -41.77
C ILE A 3 -0.64 13.52 -40.52
N SER A 4 0.31 12.61 -40.72
CA SER A 4 1.14 12.04 -39.66
C SER A 4 2.59 12.02 -40.10
N ASN A 5 3.45 12.68 -39.33
CA ASN A 5 4.88 12.83 -39.60
C ASN A 5 5.16 13.36 -41.03
N ASN A 6 5.72 12.51 -41.89
CA ASN A 6 6.09 12.83 -43.26
C ASN A 6 5.07 12.30 -44.28
N ARG A 7 3.82 12.00 -43.87
CA ARG A 7 2.78 11.47 -44.77
C ARG A 7 1.47 12.22 -44.65
N ILE A 8 0.83 12.44 -45.79
CA ILE A 8 -0.51 13.02 -45.91
C ILE A 8 -1.40 12.00 -46.60
N ILE A 9 -2.62 11.84 -46.13
CA ILE A 9 -3.69 11.16 -46.85
C ILE A 9 -4.76 12.17 -47.28
N VAL A 10 -5.13 12.15 -48.56
CA VAL A 10 -6.19 12.98 -49.14
C VAL A 10 -7.24 12.06 -49.72
N GLY A 11 -8.46 12.15 -49.21
CA GLY A 11 -9.59 11.41 -49.75
C GLY A 11 -10.21 12.08 -50.97
N ALA A 12 -10.75 11.28 -51.89
CA ALA A 12 -11.40 11.68 -53.13
C ALA A 12 -12.64 10.82 -53.36
N TRP A 13 -13.65 11.02 -52.51
CA TRP A 13 -14.91 10.28 -52.43
C TRP A 13 -15.70 10.09 -53.72
N TYR A 14 -15.49 10.96 -54.71
CA TYR A 14 -16.19 10.92 -55.99
C TYR A 14 -15.31 10.51 -57.18
N SER A 15 -14.11 9.97 -56.93
CA SER A 15 -13.28 9.46 -58.02
C SER A 15 -14.01 8.34 -58.76
N ILE A 16 -13.97 8.41 -60.08
CA ILE A 16 -14.55 7.40 -60.96
C ILE A 16 -13.46 6.37 -61.25
N MET A 17 -13.69 5.13 -60.81
CA MET A 17 -12.86 4.00 -61.22
C MET A 17 -13.34 3.45 -62.57
N ASN A 18 -12.60 2.50 -63.14
CA ASN A 18 -12.94 1.88 -64.42
C ASN A 18 -14.44 1.47 -64.47
N ASP A 19 -15.05 1.58 -65.66
CA ASP A 19 -16.47 1.30 -65.92
C ASP A 19 -17.50 2.28 -65.31
N ASN A 20 -17.13 3.55 -65.09
CA ASN A 20 -18.02 4.63 -64.59
C ASN A 20 -18.62 4.38 -63.20
N ILE A 21 -17.99 3.53 -62.39
CA ILE A 21 -18.44 3.25 -61.02
C ILE A 21 -17.84 4.31 -60.09
N GLN A 22 -18.72 5.02 -59.39
CA GLN A 22 -18.36 6.12 -58.48
C GLN A 22 -18.11 5.56 -57.09
N THR A 23 -16.94 4.98 -56.86
CA THR A 23 -16.62 4.33 -55.58
C THR A 23 -15.82 5.21 -54.64
N GLY A 24 -15.01 6.13 -55.18
CA GLY A 24 -14.07 6.96 -54.44
C GLY A 24 -12.68 6.33 -54.30
N SER A 25 -11.68 7.15 -53.98
CA SER A 25 -10.28 6.74 -53.76
C SER A 25 -9.64 7.59 -52.67
N ALA A 26 -8.44 7.22 -52.22
CA ALA A 26 -7.61 8.09 -51.39
C ALA A 26 -6.15 8.08 -51.88
N TYR A 27 -5.51 9.24 -51.78
CA TYR A 27 -4.14 9.47 -52.24
C TYR A 27 -3.22 9.67 -51.04
N ILE A 28 -2.11 8.95 -51.02
CA ILE A 28 -1.09 9.06 -49.98
C ILE A 28 0.14 9.76 -50.57
N TYR A 29 0.53 10.86 -49.94
CA TYR A 29 1.72 11.63 -50.25
C TYR A 29 2.78 11.40 -49.17
N GLU A 30 4.04 11.27 -49.57
CA GLU A 30 5.18 11.15 -48.66
C GLU A 30 6.17 12.30 -48.91
N LYS A 31 6.63 12.94 -47.84
CA LYS A 31 7.61 14.03 -47.90
C LYS A 31 9.00 13.42 -48.09
N LYS A 32 9.63 13.72 -49.24
CA LYS A 32 11.00 13.33 -49.59
C LYS A 32 11.74 14.56 -50.12
N ASP A 33 12.95 14.81 -49.63
CA ASP A 33 13.78 15.96 -50.04
C ASP A 33 13.05 17.31 -49.92
N ASN A 34 12.27 17.49 -48.84
CA ASN A 34 11.40 18.64 -48.59
C ASN A 34 10.24 18.84 -49.58
N GLU A 35 9.97 17.90 -50.47
CA GLU A 35 8.84 17.91 -51.40
C GLU A 35 7.83 16.82 -51.08
N TRP A 36 6.53 17.11 -51.22
CA TRP A 36 5.47 16.11 -51.13
C TRP A 36 5.35 15.39 -52.48
N LYS A 37 5.52 14.07 -52.48
CA LYS A 37 5.40 13.24 -53.68
C LYS A 37 4.27 12.24 -53.48
N LEU A 38 3.43 12.07 -54.51
CA LEU A 38 2.42 11.02 -54.52
C LEU A 38 3.13 9.67 -54.39
N GLN A 39 2.80 8.92 -53.34
CA GLN A 39 3.35 7.61 -53.06
C GLN A 39 2.41 6.49 -53.54
N ALA A 40 1.11 6.65 -53.31
CA ALA A 40 0.11 5.67 -53.69
C ALA A 40 -1.26 6.31 -53.90
N GLU A 41 -2.06 5.69 -54.76
CA GLU A 41 -3.52 5.80 -54.76
C GLU A 41 -4.04 4.47 -54.20
N ILE A 42 -4.95 4.54 -53.23
CA ILE A 42 -5.56 3.38 -52.59
C ILE A 42 -7.07 3.38 -52.85
N TYR A 43 -7.59 2.20 -53.12
CA TYR A 43 -9.00 1.93 -53.29
C TYR A 43 -9.24 0.42 -53.09
N PRO A 44 -10.37 0.02 -52.48
CA PRO A 44 -10.73 -1.38 -52.27
C PRO A 44 -11.22 -2.05 -53.55
N ASP A 45 -10.95 -3.34 -53.70
CA ASP A 45 -11.42 -4.16 -54.84
C ASP A 45 -12.90 -4.58 -54.71
N ASP A 46 -13.43 -4.60 -53.48
CA ASP A 46 -14.72 -5.18 -53.11
C ASP A 46 -15.80 -4.13 -52.79
N ILE A 47 -15.63 -2.89 -53.25
CA ILE A 47 -16.48 -1.78 -52.84
C ILE A 47 -17.74 -1.60 -53.69
N SER A 48 -18.85 -1.34 -52.99
CA SER A 48 -20.13 -1.03 -53.62
C SER A 48 -20.09 0.30 -54.40
N ASN A 49 -20.86 0.39 -55.48
CA ASN A 49 -21.04 1.63 -56.22
C ASN A 49 -21.62 2.73 -55.31
N ARG A 50 -21.08 3.95 -55.35
CA ARG A 50 -21.48 5.09 -54.51
C ARG A 50 -21.36 4.81 -53.02
N ALA A 51 -20.31 4.09 -52.61
CA ALA A 51 -19.96 3.89 -51.19
C ALA A 51 -19.24 5.10 -50.55
N TYR A 52 -18.83 6.10 -51.35
CA TYR A 52 -18.15 7.34 -50.90
C TYR A 52 -16.82 7.06 -50.18
N PHE A 53 -16.02 6.13 -50.71
CA PHE A 53 -14.71 5.80 -50.16
C PHE A 53 -13.77 7.00 -50.19
N GLY A 54 -13.23 7.38 -49.03
CA GLY A 54 -12.35 8.53 -48.95
C GLY A 54 -13.08 9.85 -48.76
N GLU A 55 -14.34 9.86 -48.31
CA GLU A 55 -14.92 11.09 -47.74
C GLU A 55 -14.18 11.46 -46.44
N ASN A 56 -14.02 10.47 -45.56
CA ASN A 56 -13.31 10.60 -44.29
C ASN A 56 -12.09 9.67 -44.29
N VAL A 57 -10.94 10.23 -43.92
CA VAL A 57 -9.65 9.56 -43.94
C VAL A 57 -8.81 10.00 -42.76
N ASP A 58 -8.07 9.07 -42.18
CA ASP A 58 -7.06 9.38 -41.18
C ASP A 58 -5.81 8.49 -41.35
N ILE A 59 -4.66 8.97 -40.92
CA ILE A 59 -3.37 8.28 -41.07
C ILE A 59 -2.51 8.46 -39.82
N ASP A 60 -1.96 7.37 -39.32
CA ASP A 60 -0.93 7.40 -38.29
C ASP A 60 0.24 6.48 -38.66
N GLY A 61 1.41 7.10 -38.89
CA GLY A 61 2.60 6.40 -39.34
C GLY A 61 2.34 5.57 -40.60
N ASP A 62 2.53 4.26 -40.47
CA ASP A 62 2.39 3.27 -41.56
C ASP A 62 0.98 2.68 -41.68
N THR A 63 -0.02 3.24 -40.99
CA THR A 63 -1.40 2.75 -41.03
C THR A 63 -2.35 3.88 -41.42
N ALA A 64 -3.29 3.60 -42.32
CA ALA A 64 -4.34 4.52 -42.70
C ALA A 64 -5.71 3.87 -42.54
N ILE A 65 -6.72 4.66 -42.18
CA ILE A 65 -8.13 4.28 -42.11
C ILE A 65 -8.92 5.14 -43.10
N VAL A 66 -9.80 4.51 -43.87
CA VAL A 66 -10.63 5.19 -44.87
C VAL A 66 -12.08 4.75 -44.73
N GLY A 67 -12.98 5.71 -44.55
CA GLY A 67 -14.43 5.47 -44.46
C GLY A 67 -15.08 5.26 -45.82
N ALA A 68 -16.12 4.42 -45.86
CA ALA A 68 -17.00 4.15 -47.00
C ALA A 68 -18.43 3.96 -46.48
N PHE A 69 -19.01 5.05 -45.97
CA PHE A 69 -20.21 5.01 -45.14
C PHE A 69 -21.50 4.61 -45.87
N LEU A 70 -21.51 4.58 -47.20
CA LEU A 70 -22.66 4.10 -47.98
C LEU A 70 -22.42 2.71 -48.60
N ASP A 71 -21.38 1.99 -48.18
CA ASP A 71 -21.18 0.60 -48.60
C ASP A 71 -22.37 -0.29 -48.17
N ASP A 72 -22.73 -1.26 -49.01
CA ASP A 72 -23.99 -2.02 -48.88
C ASP A 72 -23.80 -3.46 -48.33
N GLU A 73 -22.59 -3.81 -47.86
CA GLU A 73 -22.20 -5.19 -47.53
C GLU A 73 -23.13 -5.91 -46.53
N LYS A 74 -23.55 -5.23 -45.45
CA LYS A 74 -24.44 -5.80 -44.42
C LYS A 74 -25.90 -5.37 -44.57
N GLY A 75 -26.25 -4.68 -45.65
CA GLY A 75 -27.50 -3.98 -45.80
C GLY A 75 -27.30 -2.63 -46.47
N SER A 76 -28.37 -2.06 -47.03
CA SER A 76 -28.27 -0.83 -47.80
C SER A 76 -27.75 0.31 -46.92
N ARG A 77 -26.61 0.90 -47.28
CA ARG A 77 -25.92 1.97 -46.56
C ARG A 77 -25.58 1.58 -45.13
N SER A 78 -25.27 0.30 -44.91
CA SER A 78 -24.77 -0.20 -43.62
C SER A 78 -23.37 0.35 -43.31
N GLY A 79 -22.59 0.61 -44.36
CA GLY A 79 -21.30 1.28 -44.30
C GLY A 79 -20.13 0.36 -43.91
N SER A 80 -18.93 0.77 -44.28
CA SER A 80 -17.68 0.09 -43.95
C SER A 80 -16.53 1.07 -43.73
N ALA A 81 -15.43 0.60 -43.15
CA ALA A 81 -14.17 1.33 -43.07
C ALA A 81 -13.00 0.41 -43.40
N TYR A 82 -11.97 0.89 -44.07
CA TYR A 82 -10.88 0.07 -44.59
C TYR A 82 -9.54 0.50 -44.00
N ILE A 83 -8.81 -0.48 -43.47
CA ILE A 83 -7.47 -0.30 -42.93
C ILE A 83 -6.45 -0.64 -44.01
N TYR A 84 -5.57 0.29 -44.29
CA TYR A 84 -4.41 0.10 -45.16
C TYR A 84 -3.14 0.14 -44.34
N LYS A 85 -2.21 -0.76 -44.67
CA LYS A 85 -0.88 -0.81 -44.05
C LYS A 85 0.19 -0.59 -45.11
N LYS A 86 1.17 0.24 -44.80
CA LYS A 86 2.38 0.37 -45.60
C LYS A 86 3.27 -0.85 -45.38
N ASN A 87 3.56 -1.57 -46.46
CA ASN A 87 4.50 -2.68 -46.49
C ASN A 87 5.63 -2.31 -47.46
N GLU A 88 6.83 -2.06 -46.92
CA GLU A 88 7.97 -1.54 -47.67
C GLU A 88 7.63 -0.26 -48.43
N ASN A 89 7.38 -0.36 -49.75
CA ASN A 89 7.08 0.76 -50.64
C ASN A 89 5.62 0.81 -51.11
N SER A 90 4.79 -0.19 -50.80
CA SER A 90 3.38 -0.25 -51.21
C SER A 90 2.43 -0.08 -50.03
N TRP A 91 1.20 0.33 -50.32
CA TRP A 91 0.09 0.32 -49.39
C TRP A 91 -0.86 -0.80 -49.79
N THR A 92 -1.23 -1.65 -48.83
CA THR A 92 -2.11 -2.80 -49.08
C THR A 92 -3.28 -2.76 -48.10
N GLN A 93 -4.48 -3.10 -48.58
CA GLN A 93 -5.65 -3.31 -47.73
C GLN A 93 -5.36 -4.44 -46.75
N GLN A 94 -5.33 -4.11 -45.46
CA GLN A 94 -5.12 -5.08 -44.38
C GLN A 94 -6.44 -5.69 -43.93
N LEU A 95 -7.50 -4.87 -43.82
CA LEU A 95 -8.79 -5.30 -43.29
C LEU A 95 -9.92 -4.36 -43.72
N LYS A 96 -11.10 -4.93 -43.99
CA LYS A 96 -12.39 -4.24 -44.05
C LYS A 96 -13.09 -4.39 -42.69
N LEU A 97 -13.36 -3.27 -42.03
CA LEU A 97 -14.14 -3.19 -40.81
C LEU A 97 -15.63 -3.04 -41.17
N LEU A 98 -16.44 -3.87 -40.53
CA LEU A 98 -17.88 -3.80 -40.53
C LEU A 98 -18.35 -3.70 -39.08
N ALA A 99 -19.37 -2.87 -38.82
CA ALA A 99 -20.06 -2.91 -37.53
C ALA A 99 -20.58 -4.34 -37.27
N PRO A 100 -20.29 -4.99 -36.14
CA PRO A 100 -20.77 -6.33 -35.85
C PRO A 100 -22.30 -6.44 -35.92
N ASP A 101 -22.99 -5.39 -35.48
CA ASP A 101 -24.43 -5.21 -35.44
C ASP A 101 -24.95 -4.27 -36.56
N GLY A 102 -24.17 -4.09 -37.64
CA GLY A 102 -24.52 -3.23 -38.77
C GLY A 102 -25.80 -3.66 -39.49
N LYS A 103 -26.64 -2.68 -39.81
CA LYS A 103 -27.93 -2.83 -40.50
C LYS A 103 -28.12 -1.75 -41.57
N ASP A 104 -29.20 -1.87 -42.33
CA ASP A 104 -29.64 -0.85 -43.29
C ASP A 104 -29.63 0.55 -42.66
N GLY A 105 -28.95 1.49 -43.32
CA GLY A 105 -28.93 2.90 -42.95
C GLY A 105 -27.96 3.31 -41.84
N ASP A 106 -27.26 2.37 -41.19
CA ASP A 106 -26.39 2.67 -40.04
C ASP A 106 -25.22 3.61 -40.37
N SER A 107 -24.78 3.64 -41.63
CA SER A 107 -23.71 4.50 -42.15
C SER A 107 -22.40 4.41 -41.35
N PHE A 108 -21.99 3.20 -40.97
CA PHE A 108 -20.71 2.95 -40.32
C PHE A 108 -19.54 3.39 -41.21
N GLY A 109 -18.55 4.07 -40.65
CA GLY A 109 -17.45 4.64 -41.45
C GLY A 109 -17.73 6.05 -41.94
N TYR A 110 -18.77 6.72 -41.41
CA TYR A 110 -19.04 8.12 -41.72
C TYR A 110 -17.89 9.04 -41.31
N ASP A 111 -17.34 8.83 -40.12
CA ASP A 111 -16.09 9.48 -39.72
C ASP A 111 -15.17 8.45 -39.09
N VAL A 112 -13.86 8.66 -39.24
CA VAL A 112 -12.82 7.71 -38.84
C VAL A 112 -11.62 8.45 -38.27
N SER A 113 -11.02 7.88 -37.22
CA SER A 113 -9.76 8.38 -36.66
C SER A 113 -8.88 7.21 -36.18
N ILE A 114 -7.56 7.36 -36.29
CA ILE A 114 -6.56 6.38 -35.91
C ILE A 114 -5.44 7.03 -35.10
N SER A 115 -5.05 6.40 -34.00
CA SER A 115 -3.89 6.80 -33.21
C SER A 115 -3.21 5.58 -32.59
N GLY A 116 -1.94 5.37 -32.93
CA GLY A 116 -1.16 4.23 -32.51
C GLY A 116 -1.81 2.91 -32.91
N ASN A 117 -2.28 2.16 -31.91
CA ASN A 117 -2.95 0.86 -32.10
C ASN A 117 -4.47 0.94 -31.93
N GLN A 118 -5.06 2.14 -31.91
CA GLN A 118 -6.49 2.35 -31.73
C GLN A 118 -7.12 3.01 -32.96
N ILE A 119 -8.34 2.61 -33.28
CA ILE A 119 -9.19 3.22 -34.30
C ILE A 119 -10.54 3.51 -33.66
N ILE A 120 -11.16 4.65 -34.01
CA ILE A 120 -12.56 4.92 -33.75
C ILE A 120 -13.31 5.13 -35.07
N VAL A 121 -14.51 4.57 -35.16
CA VAL A 121 -15.39 4.68 -36.34
C VAL A 121 -16.79 5.14 -35.92
N GLY A 122 -17.27 6.20 -36.55
CA GLY A 122 -18.62 6.74 -36.35
C GLY A 122 -19.68 6.08 -37.24
N ALA A 123 -20.88 5.91 -36.68
CA ALA A 123 -22.08 5.42 -37.35
C ALA A 123 -23.27 6.32 -36.94
N TYR A 124 -23.27 7.55 -37.46
CA TYR A 124 -24.06 8.65 -36.88
C TYR A 124 -25.58 8.52 -37.02
N VAL A 125 -26.08 7.78 -38.00
CA VAL A 125 -27.52 7.55 -38.23
C VAL A 125 -27.95 6.14 -37.86
N LYS A 126 -27.08 5.39 -37.17
CA LYS A 126 -27.43 4.09 -36.60
C LYS A 126 -28.63 4.19 -35.68
N ASP A 127 -29.53 3.22 -35.84
CA ASP A 127 -30.58 2.98 -34.85
C ASP A 127 -29.97 2.24 -33.66
N SER A 128 -29.93 2.93 -32.52
CA SER A 128 -29.50 2.33 -31.25
C SER A 128 -30.71 1.95 -30.39
N LYS A 129 -30.45 1.37 -29.22
CA LYS A 129 -31.49 1.08 -28.21
C LYS A 129 -32.27 2.32 -27.75
N ASN A 130 -31.76 3.52 -28.00
CA ASN A 130 -32.35 4.78 -27.52
C ASN A 130 -33.16 5.54 -28.59
N GLY A 131 -33.33 4.98 -29.80
CA GLY A 131 -34.19 5.56 -30.84
C GLY A 131 -33.57 5.55 -32.24
N GLU A 132 -34.40 5.86 -33.23
CA GLU A 132 -33.98 6.00 -34.63
C GLU A 132 -32.90 7.08 -34.79
N ARG A 133 -31.87 6.80 -35.58
CA ARG A 133 -30.77 7.75 -35.87
C ARG A 133 -30.15 8.41 -34.64
N SER A 134 -30.18 7.73 -33.50
CA SER A 134 -29.52 8.17 -32.27
C SER A 134 -28.00 8.08 -32.40
N GLY A 135 -27.52 7.16 -33.24
CA GLY A 135 -26.12 7.02 -33.61
C GLY A 135 -25.31 6.09 -32.71
N GLY A 136 -24.04 5.88 -33.08
CA GLY A 136 -23.10 5.03 -32.36
C GLY A 136 -21.65 5.28 -32.80
N ALA A 137 -20.70 4.88 -31.97
CA ALA A 137 -19.28 4.84 -32.32
C ALA A 137 -18.65 3.52 -31.89
N TYR A 138 -17.60 3.10 -32.58
CA TYR A 138 -16.95 1.80 -32.37
C TYR A 138 -15.45 2.00 -32.23
N ILE A 139 -14.88 1.51 -31.15
CA ILE A 139 -13.43 1.54 -30.92
C ILE A 139 -12.86 0.16 -31.21
N TYR A 140 -11.83 0.12 -32.06
CA TYR A 140 -11.07 -1.07 -32.39
C TYR A 140 -9.64 -0.93 -31.86
N ILE A 141 -9.09 -2.03 -31.35
CA ILE A 141 -7.72 -2.12 -30.85
C ILE A 141 -6.93 -3.15 -31.68
N PHE A 142 -5.69 -2.81 -32.03
CA PHE A 142 -4.74 -3.73 -32.64
C PHE A 142 -3.93 -4.43 -31.55
N GLU A 143 -4.22 -5.72 -31.36
CA GLU A 143 -3.55 -6.59 -30.39
C GLU A 143 -3.37 -8.00 -30.97
N ASN A 144 -2.28 -8.67 -30.58
CA ASN A 144 -1.96 -10.01 -31.04
C ASN A 144 -1.99 -10.14 -32.58
N ASN A 145 -1.44 -9.13 -33.26
CA ASN A 145 -1.36 -9.04 -34.73
C ASN A 145 -2.73 -9.01 -35.44
N SER A 146 -3.79 -8.53 -34.77
CA SER A 146 -5.14 -8.45 -35.33
C SER A 146 -5.90 -7.25 -34.77
N TRP A 147 -6.77 -6.65 -35.59
CA TRP A 147 -7.74 -5.65 -35.13
C TRP A 147 -8.96 -6.34 -34.55
N LYS A 148 -9.43 -5.88 -33.39
CA LYS A 148 -10.62 -6.41 -32.72
C LYS A 148 -11.48 -5.25 -32.25
N LEU A 149 -12.80 -5.44 -32.25
CA LEU A 149 -13.71 -4.51 -31.59
C LEU A 149 -13.39 -4.55 -30.09
N GLU A 150 -13.05 -3.40 -29.54
CA GLU A 150 -12.83 -3.21 -28.11
C GLU A 150 -14.13 -2.78 -27.43
N GLU A 151 -14.82 -1.77 -27.98
CA GLU A 151 -16.01 -1.19 -27.35
C GLU A 151 -16.97 -0.64 -28.41
N GLN A 152 -18.28 -0.79 -28.17
CA GLN A 152 -19.33 -0.03 -28.86
C GLN A 152 -19.87 1.04 -27.92
N ILE A 153 -19.74 2.30 -28.31
CA ILE A 153 -20.10 3.45 -27.49
C ILE A 153 -21.45 4.01 -27.93
N ILE A 154 -22.41 3.99 -26.99
CA ILE A 154 -23.72 4.63 -27.08
C ILE A 154 -23.98 5.29 -25.70
N PRO A 155 -24.04 6.62 -25.58
CA PRO A 155 -24.30 7.29 -24.31
C PRO A 155 -25.70 6.93 -23.78
N ILE A 156 -25.88 7.02 -22.46
CA ILE A 156 -27.19 6.75 -21.86
C ILE A 156 -28.22 7.84 -22.16
N ASP A 157 -27.76 9.08 -22.33
CA ASP A 157 -28.57 10.28 -22.49
C ASP A 157 -28.80 10.69 -23.95
N ILE A 158 -28.43 9.82 -24.90
CA ILE A 158 -28.65 10.05 -26.33
C ILE A 158 -30.08 9.65 -26.72
N ASN A 159 -30.73 10.44 -27.57
CA ASN A 159 -32.10 10.26 -28.02
C ASN A 159 -32.18 10.11 -29.54
N GLU A 160 -33.39 9.87 -30.05
CA GLU A 160 -33.71 9.87 -31.47
C GLU A 160 -33.19 11.15 -32.17
N ASN A 161 -32.58 10.99 -33.35
CA ASN A 161 -32.01 12.07 -34.17
C ASN A 161 -30.88 12.89 -33.53
N ASP A 162 -30.26 12.45 -32.44
CA ASP A 162 -29.13 13.18 -31.83
C ASP A 162 -27.80 13.02 -32.61
N TYR A 163 -27.72 12.05 -33.51
CA TYR A 163 -26.60 11.81 -34.42
C TYR A 163 -25.24 11.56 -33.75
N PHE A 164 -25.21 10.74 -32.69
CA PHE A 164 -23.96 10.40 -32.01
C PHE A 164 -23.00 9.62 -32.92
N GLY A 165 -21.72 10.01 -32.96
CA GLY A 165 -20.76 9.45 -33.92
C GLY A 165 -20.72 10.20 -35.25
N HIS A 166 -21.34 11.39 -35.32
CA HIS A 166 -21.24 12.28 -36.49
C HIS A 166 -19.83 12.79 -36.73
N SER A 167 -19.04 12.93 -35.68
CA SER A 167 -17.60 13.09 -35.81
C SER A 167 -16.89 12.35 -34.69
N VAL A 168 -15.71 11.81 -34.97
CA VAL A 168 -14.95 11.00 -34.02
C VAL A 168 -13.46 11.32 -34.09
N GLU A 169 -12.80 11.32 -32.94
CA GLU A 169 -11.35 11.49 -32.84
C GLU A 169 -10.82 10.64 -31.68
N ILE A 170 -9.67 9.98 -31.85
CA ILE A 170 -9.05 9.17 -30.80
C ILE A 170 -7.55 9.46 -30.70
N SER A 171 -7.04 9.61 -29.47
CA SER A 171 -5.60 9.73 -29.21
C SER A 171 -5.28 9.23 -27.81
N GLY A 172 -4.38 8.26 -27.72
CA GLY A 172 -3.93 7.70 -26.44
C GLY A 172 -5.08 7.06 -25.64
N ASN A 173 -5.47 7.69 -24.54
CA ASN A 173 -6.58 7.22 -23.69
C ASN A 173 -7.81 8.11 -23.80
N THR A 174 -7.90 8.96 -24.82
CA THR A 174 -9.00 9.91 -24.98
C THR A 174 -9.68 9.69 -26.33
N ALA A 175 -11.01 9.61 -26.32
CA ALA A 175 -11.85 9.58 -27.50
C ALA A 175 -12.88 10.70 -27.40
N ILE A 176 -13.10 11.41 -28.49
CA ILE A 176 -14.04 12.52 -28.60
C ILE A 176 -15.06 12.16 -29.65
N ILE A 177 -16.34 12.30 -29.32
CA ILE A 177 -17.44 11.92 -30.19
C ILE A 177 -18.46 13.05 -30.24
N GLY A 178 -18.74 13.53 -31.45
CA GLY A 178 -19.75 14.54 -31.72
C GLY A 178 -21.14 13.95 -31.92
N ALA A 179 -22.14 14.66 -31.40
CA ALA A 179 -23.55 14.37 -31.57
C ALA A 179 -24.26 15.66 -31.99
N ALA A 180 -24.22 15.96 -33.28
CA ALA A 180 -24.61 17.27 -33.81
C ALA A 180 -26.13 17.54 -33.72
N GLY A 181 -26.95 16.50 -33.57
CA GLY A 181 -28.41 16.59 -33.53
C GLY A 181 -29.00 16.88 -32.15
N VAL A 182 -28.21 16.74 -31.08
CA VAL A 182 -28.67 16.91 -29.68
C VAL A 182 -29.47 18.20 -29.49
N GLU A 183 -30.64 18.07 -28.87
CA GLU A 183 -31.55 19.19 -28.53
C GLU A 183 -31.90 20.09 -29.73
N ASP A 184 -32.40 19.48 -30.80
CA ASP A 184 -32.81 20.15 -32.04
C ASP A 184 -31.63 20.90 -32.69
N ASN A 185 -30.57 20.14 -33.00
CA ASN A 185 -29.34 20.62 -33.63
C ASN A 185 -28.56 21.68 -32.82
N ARG A 186 -28.76 21.77 -31.51
CA ARG A 186 -27.81 22.49 -30.63
C ARG A 186 -26.45 21.80 -30.69
N GLY A 187 -26.46 20.47 -30.63
CA GLY A 187 -25.31 19.62 -30.72
C GLY A 187 -24.54 19.49 -29.41
N ALA A 188 -23.84 18.38 -29.25
CA ALA A 188 -23.03 18.05 -28.09
C ALA A 188 -21.72 17.38 -28.51
N LEU A 189 -20.75 17.44 -27.58
CA LEU A 189 -19.48 16.74 -27.66
C LEU A 189 -19.33 15.86 -26.43
N TYR A 190 -19.05 14.58 -26.63
CA TYR A 190 -18.82 13.61 -25.59
C TYR A 190 -17.34 13.26 -25.54
N ILE A 191 -16.77 13.24 -24.34
CA ILE A 191 -15.36 12.86 -24.10
C ILE A 191 -15.34 11.58 -23.31
N TYR A 192 -14.69 10.57 -23.85
CA TYR A 192 -14.44 9.29 -23.21
C TYR A 192 -12.96 9.18 -22.85
N THR A 193 -12.69 8.65 -21.66
CA THR A 193 -11.34 8.36 -21.18
C THR A 193 -11.21 6.89 -20.84
N LYS A 194 -10.11 6.26 -21.26
CA LYS A 194 -9.81 4.86 -21.01
C LYS A 194 -9.02 4.70 -19.71
N ASN A 195 -9.63 4.04 -18.72
CA ASN A 195 -8.98 3.66 -17.46
C ASN A 195 -9.17 2.16 -17.22
N ASN A 196 -8.12 1.47 -16.76
CA ASN A 196 -8.16 0.01 -16.51
C ASN A 196 -8.70 -0.81 -17.71
N ASN A 197 -8.33 -0.43 -18.93
CA ASN A 197 -8.80 -1.01 -20.20
C ASN A 197 -10.30 -0.88 -20.48
N THR A 198 -11.01 0.00 -19.78
CA THR A 198 -12.43 0.28 -20.03
C THR A 198 -12.61 1.76 -20.37
N TRP A 199 -13.42 2.04 -21.38
CA TRP A 199 -13.78 3.40 -21.77
C TRP A 199 -14.92 3.91 -20.90
N HIS A 200 -14.70 5.06 -20.26
CA HIS A 200 -15.70 5.72 -19.44
C HIS A 200 -15.98 7.10 -19.99
N ILE A 201 -17.25 7.49 -19.99
CA ILE A 201 -17.60 8.87 -20.23
C ILE A 201 -16.99 9.75 -19.14
N SER A 202 -16.26 10.76 -19.56
CA SER A 202 -15.56 11.70 -18.70
C SER A 202 -16.22 13.08 -18.77
N GLY A 203 -16.86 13.43 -19.89
CA GLY A 203 -17.70 14.63 -19.90
C GLY A 203 -18.56 14.79 -21.15
N LYS A 204 -19.50 15.74 -21.05
CA LYS A 204 -20.37 16.21 -22.12
C LYS A 204 -20.33 17.73 -22.18
N PHE A 205 -20.04 18.27 -23.35
CA PHE A 205 -20.01 19.70 -23.60
C PHE A 205 -21.12 20.06 -24.58
N GLN A 206 -21.87 21.10 -24.23
CA GLN A 206 -22.82 21.75 -25.12
C GLN A 206 -22.49 23.23 -25.15
N TRP A 207 -22.73 23.87 -26.30
CA TRP A 207 -22.58 25.31 -26.36
C TRP A 207 -23.68 25.99 -25.53
N ASN A 208 -23.27 26.92 -24.68
CA ASN A 208 -24.11 27.47 -23.61
C ASN A 208 -25.07 28.57 -24.06
N ASP A 209 -25.04 28.95 -25.34
CA ASP A 209 -25.99 29.89 -25.92
C ASP A 209 -27.24 29.14 -26.36
N SER A 210 -28.30 29.23 -25.56
CA SER A 210 -29.54 28.47 -25.72
C SER A 210 -30.30 28.77 -27.01
N ILE A 211 -29.91 29.82 -27.75
CA ILE A 211 -30.57 30.28 -28.98
C ILE A 211 -29.91 29.66 -30.23
N ILE A 212 -28.65 29.25 -30.16
CA ILE A 212 -27.89 28.85 -31.35
C ILE A 212 -27.94 27.33 -31.53
N LYS A 213 -28.65 26.89 -32.58
CA LYS A 213 -28.73 25.51 -33.06
C LYS A 213 -27.71 25.25 -34.15
N ASN A 214 -26.42 25.38 -33.86
CA ASN A 214 -25.37 25.36 -34.88
C ASN A 214 -24.75 23.98 -35.13
N GLY A 215 -25.27 22.91 -34.53
CA GLY A 215 -24.74 21.56 -34.70
C GLY A 215 -23.34 21.43 -34.09
N PHE A 216 -23.15 21.94 -32.87
CA PHE A 216 -21.88 21.78 -32.14
C PHE A 216 -21.51 20.29 -32.04
N GLY A 217 -20.25 19.95 -32.34
CA GLY A 217 -19.83 18.55 -32.49
C GLY A 217 -20.00 18.01 -33.90
N SER A 218 -20.35 18.84 -34.89
CA SER A 218 -20.42 18.42 -36.30
C SER A 218 -19.07 17.96 -36.88
N ARG A 219 -17.96 18.51 -36.38
CA ARG A 219 -16.59 18.09 -36.70
C ARG A 219 -15.72 18.23 -35.45
N VAL A 220 -14.74 17.36 -35.29
CA VAL A 220 -13.78 17.39 -34.19
C VAL A 220 -12.37 17.21 -34.73
N SER A 221 -11.39 17.77 -34.04
CA SER A 221 -9.97 17.47 -34.24
C SER A 221 -9.24 17.69 -32.93
N MET A 222 -8.29 16.83 -32.61
CA MET A 222 -7.57 16.85 -31.34
C MET A 222 -6.06 16.95 -31.55
N SER A 223 -5.40 17.67 -30.65
CA SER A 223 -3.94 17.64 -30.53
C SER A 223 -3.57 17.72 -29.05
N GLY A 224 -3.01 16.62 -28.53
CA GLY A 224 -2.77 16.46 -27.10
C GLY A 224 -4.06 16.63 -26.29
N ASN A 225 -4.08 17.60 -25.37
CA ASN A 225 -5.23 17.87 -24.50
C ASN A 225 -6.19 18.95 -25.06
N ASN A 226 -5.92 19.48 -26.25
CA ASN A 226 -6.74 20.52 -26.87
C ASN A 226 -7.54 19.92 -28.01
N PHE A 227 -8.76 20.38 -28.19
CA PHE A 227 -9.58 20.02 -29.34
C PHE A 227 -10.29 21.21 -29.94
N ILE A 228 -10.50 21.14 -31.24
CA ILE A 228 -11.28 22.09 -32.02
C ILE A 228 -12.59 21.41 -32.37
N VAL A 229 -13.70 22.10 -32.12
CA VAL A 229 -15.04 21.60 -32.39
C VAL A 229 -15.75 22.54 -33.35
N GLY A 230 -16.23 21.99 -34.46
CA GLY A 230 -17.03 22.70 -35.44
C GLY A 230 -18.51 22.71 -35.07
N ALA A 231 -19.16 23.83 -35.33
CA ALA A 231 -20.61 23.96 -35.29
C ALA A 231 -21.08 24.62 -36.59
N THR A 232 -21.50 23.78 -37.55
CA THR A 232 -21.57 24.13 -38.97
C THR A 232 -22.99 24.15 -39.56
N TYR A 233 -24.04 23.88 -38.77
CA TYR A 233 -25.40 23.68 -39.32
C TYR A 233 -26.20 24.98 -39.55
N HIS A 234 -25.62 26.17 -39.32
CA HIS A 234 -26.31 27.46 -39.50
C HIS A 234 -25.42 28.58 -40.07
N ILE A 235 -26.07 29.70 -40.44
CA ILE A 235 -25.51 30.92 -41.06
C ILE A 235 -24.28 31.54 -40.36
N ASN A 236 -24.04 31.20 -39.08
CA ASN A 236 -22.88 31.62 -38.31
C ASN A 236 -22.05 30.39 -37.89
N SER A 237 -21.54 29.66 -38.88
CA SER A 237 -20.65 28.52 -38.63
C SER A 237 -19.46 28.97 -37.77
N SER A 238 -19.21 28.25 -36.68
CA SER A 238 -18.19 28.62 -35.68
C SER A 238 -17.28 27.43 -35.39
N ALA A 239 -16.04 27.73 -35.02
CA ALA A 239 -15.10 26.75 -34.49
C ALA A 239 -14.73 27.15 -33.06
N TYR A 240 -14.81 26.20 -32.14
CA TYR A 240 -14.53 26.39 -30.73
C TYR A 240 -13.23 25.67 -30.39
N ILE A 241 -12.27 26.38 -29.80
CA ILE A 241 -11.08 25.78 -29.22
C ILE A 241 -11.41 25.48 -27.76
N LEU A 242 -11.32 24.20 -27.42
CA LEU A 242 -11.60 23.70 -26.09
C LEU A 242 -10.34 23.06 -25.52
N SER A 243 -10.01 23.51 -24.34
CA SER A 243 -8.94 22.97 -23.51
C SER A 243 -9.61 22.62 -22.19
N PRO A 244 -10.26 21.46 -22.04
CA PRO A 244 -11.09 21.17 -20.87
C PRO A 244 -10.29 21.28 -19.57
N TYR A 245 -8.98 20.99 -19.62
CA TYR A 245 -8.05 21.14 -18.50
C TYR A 245 -7.64 22.60 -18.19
N LEU A 246 -7.98 23.57 -19.04
CA LEU A 246 -7.70 25.00 -18.88
C LEU A 246 -8.99 25.87 -18.81
N SER A 247 -10.17 25.28 -19.05
CA SER A 247 -11.48 25.91 -18.89
C SER A 247 -11.73 26.30 -17.43
N PRO A 248 -12.62 27.27 -17.13
CA PRO A 248 -12.98 27.60 -15.75
C PRO A 248 -13.41 26.34 -15.02
N GLN A 249 -12.67 26.01 -13.97
CA GLN A 249 -12.86 24.80 -13.22
C GLN A 249 -14.04 25.00 -12.28
N LEU A 250 -15.02 24.12 -12.37
CA LEU A 250 -16.12 24.02 -11.41
C LEU A 250 -15.58 23.38 -10.14
N LYS A 251 -16.03 23.90 -9.01
CA LYS A 251 -15.61 23.42 -7.70
C LYS A 251 -16.57 22.36 -7.19
N ILE A 252 -16.02 21.18 -6.89
CA ILE A 252 -16.66 20.18 -6.02
C ILE A 252 -16.00 20.29 -4.65
N SER A 253 -16.77 20.55 -3.59
CA SER A 253 -16.22 20.74 -2.25
C SER A 253 -16.98 20.03 -1.16
N GLY A 254 -16.27 19.70 -0.08
CA GLY A 254 -16.82 19.00 1.07
C GLY A 254 -15.77 18.78 2.15
N TYR A 255 -16.10 17.92 3.11
CA TYR A 255 -15.22 17.57 4.23
C TYR A 255 -14.94 16.08 4.27
N VAL A 256 -13.76 15.71 4.77
CA VAL A 256 -13.37 14.34 5.11
C VAL A 256 -13.12 14.24 6.61
N LEU A 257 -14.06 13.65 7.35
CA LEU A 257 -14.07 13.65 8.81
C LEU A 257 -14.29 12.24 9.38
N ASP A 258 -13.89 12.00 10.62
CA ASP A 258 -14.44 10.88 11.40
C ASP A 258 -15.84 11.20 11.98
N SER A 259 -16.47 10.20 12.59
CA SER A 259 -17.76 10.38 13.27
C SER A 259 -17.73 11.31 14.49
N LEU A 260 -16.54 11.73 14.97
CA LEU A 260 -16.34 12.77 15.99
C LEU A 260 -16.02 14.15 15.39
N LYS A 261 -16.08 14.29 14.07
CA LYS A 261 -15.77 15.52 13.31
C LYS A 261 -14.29 15.91 13.33
N ASN A 262 -13.38 14.99 13.63
CA ASN A 262 -11.95 15.24 13.45
C ASN A 262 -11.56 15.03 11.98
N PRO A 263 -10.67 15.86 11.43
CA PRO A 263 -10.24 15.74 10.04
C PRO A 263 -9.28 14.57 9.81
N ILE A 264 -9.51 13.81 8.74
CA ILE A 264 -8.63 12.68 8.34
C ILE A 264 -7.45 13.20 7.50
N LYS A 265 -6.53 13.93 8.13
CA LYS A 265 -5.39 14.59 7.46
C LYS A 265 -4.62 13.66 6.51
N GLY A 266 -4.12 14.16 5.39
CA GLY A 266 -3.42 13.34 4.39
C GLY A 266 -4.34 12.55 3.47
N THR A 267 -5.67 12.76 3.53
CA THR A 267 -6.59 12.15 2.57
C THR A 267 -6.55 12.86 1.24
N LEU A 268 -6.45 12.08 0.18
CA LEU A 268 -6.54 12.52 -1.20
C LEU A 268 -7.97 12.33 -1.71
N ILE A 269 -8.56 13.36 -2.30
CA ILE A 269 -9.78 13.27 -3.09
C ILE A 269 -9.38 13.18 -4.56
N LYS A 270 -9.88 12.16 -5.27
CA LYS A 270 -9.56 11.93 -6.68
C LYS A 270 -10.82 11.68 -7.51
N ALA A 271 -10.83 12.14 -8.76
CA ALA A 271 -11.79 11.66 -9.74
C ALA A 271 -11.37 10.26 -10.22
N ASN A 272 -12.33 9.35 -10.29
CA ASN A 272 -12.11 7.97 -10.73
C ASN A 272 -12.00 7.86 -12.26
N THR A 273 -12.49 8.87 -12.99
CA THR A 273 -12.45 8.94 -14.46
C THR A 273 -11.20 9.63 -15.00
N ASP A 274 -10.49 10.41 -14.19
CA ASP A 274 -9.26 11.09 -14.60
C ASP A 274 -8.30 11.25 -13.41
N SER A 275 -7.16 10.55 -13.47
CA SER A 275 -6.14 10.58 -12.43
C SER A 275 -5.45 11.95 -12.25
N LYS A 276 -5.58 12.86 -13.23
CA LYS A 276 -5.06 14.22 -13.12
C LYS A 276 -5.93 15.11 -12.22
N ILE A 277 -7.19 14.74 -12.01
CA ILE A 277 -8.14 15.50 -11.21
C ILE A 277 -8.11 14.97 -9.77
N GLN A 278 -7.33 15.63 -8.93
CA GLN A 278 -7.18 15.27 -7.52
C GLN A 278 -6.80 16.48 -6.65
N THR A 279 -7.11 16.41 -5.37
CA THR A 279 -6.71 17.40 -4.36
C THR A 279 -6.48 16.72 -3.02
N GLU A 280 -5.62 17.28 -2.19
CA GLU A 280 -5.53 16.91 -0.77
C GLU A 280 -6.49 17.76 0.06
N ILE A 281 -6.95 17.22 1.19
CA ILE A 281 -7.70 18.00 2.17
C ILE A 281 -6.78 18.95 2.95
N ASN A 282 -7.32 20.07 3.42
CA ASN A 282 -6.59 20.99 4.30
C ASN A 282 -6.58 20.53 5.77
N SER A 283 -5.97 21.32 6.66
CA SER A 283 -5.84 21.01 8.09
C SER A 283 -7.16 20.81 8.84
N ASN A 284 -8.25 21.38 8.32
CA ASN A 284 -9.60 21.32 8.88
C ASN A 284 -10.46 20.22 8.23
N GLY A 285 -9.87 19.43 7.33
CA GLY A 285 -10.54 18.34 6.61
C GLY A 285 -11.36 18.79 5.40
N TYR A 286 -11.32 20.07 5.05
CA TYR A 286 -12.04 20.61 3.89
C TYR A 286 -11.24 20.40 2.61
N TYR A 287 -11.92 20.15 1.50
CA TYR A 287 -11.30 20.02 0.19
C TYR A 287 -12.05 20.82 -0.88
N GLU A 288 -11.31 21.24 -1.91
CA GLU A 288 -11.84 21.83 -3.13
C GLU A 288 -11.24 21.09 -4.31
N LEU A 289 -12.04 20.21 -4.93
CA LEU A 289 -11.66 19.50 -6.14
C LEU A 289 -12.17 20.29 -7.35
N TYR A 290 -11.27 20.61 -8.25
CA TYR A 290 -11.56 21.41 -9.44
C TYR A 290 -11.75 20.50 -10.66
N VAL A 291 -12.93 20.55 -11.27
CA VAL A 291 -13.32 19.74 -12.44
C VAL A 291 -13.69 20.64 -13.61
N TYR A 292 -13.63 20.12 -14.84
CA TYR A 292 -14.10 20.88 -16.00
C TYR A 292 -15.63 20.89 -16.09
N LYS A 293 -16.17 21.91 -16.77
CA LYS A 293 -17.59 21.99 -17.09
C LYS A 293 -18.02 20.80 -17.94
N GLY A 294 -19.14 20.17 -17.61
CA GLY A 294 -19.60 18.94 -18.23
C GLY A 294 -18.98 17.67 -17.66
N PHE A 295 -18.20 17.75 -16.57
CA PHE A 295 -17.61 16.58 -15.91
C PHE A 295 -18.66 15.52 -15.58
N CYS A 296 -18.39 14.28 -15.97
CA CYS A 296 -19.16 13.11 -15.63
C CYS A 296 -18.21 12.03 -15.11
N GLY A 297 -18.67 11.31 -14.09
CA GLY A 297 -17.85 10.31 -13.44
C GLY A 297 -18.10 10.31 -11.95
N SER A 298 -17.06 10.04 -11.19
CA SER A 298 -17.20 9.93 -9.76
C SER A 298 -15.93 10.31 -9.03
N ILE A 299 -16.06 10.68 -7.76
CA ILE A 299 -14.93 11.01 -6.90
C ILE A 299 -14.89 10.07 -5.71
N SER A 300 -13.68 9.79 -5.22
CA SER A 300 -13.46 8.99 -4.01
C SER A 300 -12.42 9.64 -3.11
N ALA A 301 -12.56 9.42 -1.79
CA ALA A 301 -11.54 9.70 -0.81
C ALA A 301 -10.61 8.48 -0.67
N ALA A 302 -9.30 8.72 -0.61
CA ALA A 302 -8.29 7.68 -0.52
C ALA A 302 -7.21 8.06 0.50
N LYS A 303 -6.99 7.16 1.46
CA LYS A 303 -5.88 7.21 2.42
C LYS A 303 -5.63 5.82 2.97
N ASP A 304 -4.42 5.28 2.75
CA ASP A 304 -4.02 3.95 3.19
C ASP A 304 -5.12 2.90 2.84
N ASP A 305 -5.49 2.03 3.78
CA ASP A 305 -6.56 1.03 3.65
C ASP A 305 -7.89 1.48 4.29
N LEU A 306 -8.08 2.78 4.51
CA LEU A 306 -9.28 3.30 5.14
C LEU A 306 -10.51 3.22 4.21
N LEU A 307 -11.64 2.75 4.74
CA LEU A 307 -12.90 2.65 4.03
C LEU A 307 -13.81 3.84 4.33
N PHE A 308 -13.89 4.78 3.39
CA PHE A 308 -14.74 5.96 3.49
C PHE A 308 -16.21 5.67 3.13
N LYS A 309 -17.11 6.44 3.74
CA LYS A 309 -18.56 6.45 3.47
C LYS A 309 -19.01 7.84 3.03
N PRO A 310 -19.67 7.99 1.86
CA PRO A 310 -19.83 6.95 0.84
C PRO A 310 -18.46 6.54 0.28
N SER A 311 -18.34 5.35 -0.31
CA SER A 311 -17.08 4.92 -0.94
C SER A 311 -16.73 5.73 -2.19
N THR A 312 -17.76 6.28 -2.84
CA THR A 312 -17.66 7.10 -4.04
C THR A 312 -18.90 7.97 -4.16
N ILE A 313 -18.75 9.18 -4.71
CA ILE A 313 -19.87 10.06 -5.07
C ILE A 313 -19.90 10.19 -6.59
N ASN A 314 -21.04 9.87 -7.21
CA ASN A 314 -21.22 9.88 -8.66
C ASN A 314 -21.87 11.18 -9.14
N TYR A 315 -21.47 11.64 -10.31
CA TYR A 315 -21.96 12.86 -10.95
C TYR A 315 -22.32 12.60 -12.41
N GLU A 316 -23.47 13.13 -12.79
CA GLU A 316 -23.98 13.13 -14.16
C GLU A 316 -23.92 14.58 -14.69
N TYR A 317 -22.87 14.87 -15.45
CA TYR A 317 -22.62 16.16 -16.12
C TYR A 317 -22.76 17.42 -15.24
N ILE A 318 -21.66 17.83 -14.62
CA ILE A 318 -21.63 19.00 -13.74
C ILE A 318 -21.49 20.31 -14.54
N PHE A 319 -22.42 21.25 -14.36
CA PHE A 319 -22.37 22.58 -15.01
C PHE A 319 -22.25 23.77 -14.05
N ASN A 320 -22.32 23.52 -12.74
CA ASN A 320 -22.17 24.52 -11.67
C ASN A 320 -21.34 23.94 -10.51
N ASP A 321 -20.82 24.81 -9.63
CA ASP A 321 -20.17 24.38 -8.40
C ASP A 321 -21.11 23.53 -7.52
N ILE A 322 -20.55 22.53 -6.85
CA ILE A 322 -21.25 21.63 -5.94
C ILE A 322 -20.54 21.63 -4.59
N ALA A 323 -21.29 21.86 -3.52
CA ALA A 323 -20.79 21.82 -2.13
C ALA A 323 -21.35 20.62 -1.36
N GLU A 324 -20.89 20.46 -0.12
CA GLU A 324 -21.37 19.43 0.83
C GLU A 324 -21.15 17.98 0.39
N GLN A 325 -20.12 17.75 -0.42
CA GLN A 325 -19.76 16.43 -0.94
C GLN A 325 -18.85 15.72 0.08
N ASN A 326 -19.44 15.26 1.18
CA ASN A 326 -18.68 14.82 2.34
C ASN A 326 -18.33 13.32 2.31
N PHE A 327 -17.17 12.97 2.88
CA PHE A 327 -16.74 11.62 3.17
C PHE A 327 -16.54 11.45 4.68
N PHE A 328 -16.93 10.29 5.20
CA PHE A 328 -16.84 9.99 6.62
C PHE A 328 -16.17 8.65 6.87
N ILE A 329 -15.55 8.52 8.04
CA ILE A 329 -15.13 7.22 8.59
C ILE A 329 -15.73 7.04 9.98
N ASP A 330 -16.33 5.88 10.22
CA ASP A 330 -16.79 5.56 11.56
C ASP A 330 -15.57 5.23 12.44
N ILE A 331 -15.63 5.63 13.70
CA ILE A 331 -14.66 5.22 14.71
C ILE A 331 -15.32 4.32 15.74
N TYR A 332 -14.55 3.38 16.26
CA TYR A 332 -14.96 2.46 17.30
C TYR A 332 -13.93 2.43 18.42
N SER A 333 -14.40 2.20 19.63
CA SER A 333 -13.55 2.15 20.81
C SER A 333 -13.20 0.71 21.17
N ILE A 334 -11.97 0.49 21.56
CA ILE A 334 -11.49 -0.72 22.22
C ILE A 334 -11.10 -0.32 23.64
N SER A 335 -11.79 -0.86 24.63
CA SER A 335 -11.63 -0.45 26.03
C SER A 335 -11.63 -1.64 26.99
N GLY A 336 -10.93 -1.47 28.11
CA GLY A 336 -10.79 -2.52 29.11
C GLY A 336 -9.96 -2.05 30.30
N PHE A 337 -9.73 -2.97 31.23
CA PHE A 337 -8.92 -2.77 32.42
C PHE A 337 -7.68 -3.66 32.40
N ILE A 338 -6.58 -3.13 32.93
CA ILE A 338 -5.37 -3.89 33.22
C ILE A 338 -5.19 -3.93 34.74
N LYS A 339 -5.27 -5.14 35.30
CA LYS A 339 -5.18 -5.40 36.73
C LYS A 339 -4.22 -6.54 37.03
N ASP A 340 -3.61 -6.55 38.21
CA ASP A 340 -2.80 -7.70 38.66
C ASP A 340 -3.68 -8.90 39.08
N THR A 341 -3.05 -10.01 39.45
CA THR A 341 -3.74 -11.23 39.91
C THR A 341 -4.58 -11.06 41.19
N GLN A 342 -4.37 -9.98 41.93
CA GLN A 342 -5.11 -9.64 43.14
C GLN A 342 -6.26 -8.67 42.84
N GLY A 343 -6.40 -8.23 41.59
CA GLY A 343 -7.42 -7.29 41.15
C GLY A 343 -7.03 -5.82 41.35
N ASN A 344 -5.78 -5.53 41.71
CA ASN A 344 -5.33 -4.15 41.84
C ASN A 344 -5.11 -3.52 40.45
N PRO A 345 -5.54 -2.28 40.23
CA PRO A 345 -5.36 -1.59 38.96
C PRO A 345 -3.89 -1.24 38.69
N LEU A 346 -3.47 -1.36 37.42
CA LEU A 346 -2.14 -0.96 36.98
C LEU A 346 -2.21 0.27 36.07
N SER A 347 -1.65 1.37 36.53
CA SER A 347 -1.59 2.64 35.81
C SER A 347 -0.33 2.77 34.94
N GLY A 348 -0.44 3.49 33.82
CA GLY A 348 0.68 3.79 32.92
C GLY A 348 1.14 2.59 32.08
N ILE A 349 0.36 1.51 32.03
CA ILE A 349 0.64 0.37 31.15
C ILE A 349 0.27 0.77 29.72
N LYS A 350 1.22 0.61 28.80
CA LYS A 350 1.02 0.87 27.38
C LYS A 350 0.18 -0.24 26.76
N VAL A 351 -0.80 0.11 25.95
CA VAL A 351 -1.51 -0.82 25.06
C VAL A 351 -1.22 -0.39 23.63
N ALA A 352 -0.45 -1.21 22.91
CA ALA A 352 -0.05 -0.96 21.54
C ALA A 352 -0.98 -1.71 20.58
N PHE A 353 -1.44 -1.02 19.53
CA PHE A 353 -2.27 -1.55 18.47
C PHE A 353 -1.45 -1.57 17.18
N ASP A 354 -1.23 -2.75 16.62
CA ASP A 354 -0.47 -2.89 15.37
C ASP A 354 -1.25 -2.38 14.14
N ASN A 355 -0.71 -2.56 12.93
CA ASN A 355 -1.35 -2.13 11.68
C ASN A 355 -1.82 -0.66 11.72
N ASN A 356 -0.92 0.22 12.18
CA ASN A 356 -1.18 1.66 12.37
C ASN A 356 -2.37 1.97 13.31
N GLY A 357 -2.75 1.04 14.18
CA GLY A 357 -3.82 1.22 15.15
C GLY A 357 -3.47 2.24 16.23
N GLY A 358 -2.18 2.47 16.50
CA GLY A 358 -1.71 3.48 17.45
C GLY A 358 -1.44 2.91 18.85
N GLU A 359 -1.50 3.75 19.87
CA GLU A 359 -1.26 3.33 21.26
C GLU A 359 -2.07 4.16 22.25
N THR A 360 -2.36 3.57 23.40
CA THR A 360 -2.95 4.23 24.57
C THR A 360 -2.26 3.78 25.85
N TYR A 361 -2.60 4.42 26.97
CA TYR A 361 -2.05 4.11 28.29
C TYR A 361 -3.17 3.99 29.31
N THR A 362 -3.01 3.09 30.27
CA THR A 362 -3.98 2.97 31.36
C THR A 362 -3.94 4.17 32.31
N ASN A 363 -5.11 4.63 32.75
CA ASN A 363 -5.24 5.66 33.79
C ASN A 363 -4.94 5.11 35.20
N ILE A 364 -5.19 5.89 36.25
CA ILE A 364 -4.95 5.46 37.65
C ILE A 364 -5.79 4.26 38.10
N GLU A 365 -6.94 4.05 37.47
CA GLU A 365 -7.86 2.93 37.73
C GLU A 365 -7.54 1.69 36.87
N GLY A 366 -6.43 1.75 36.11
CA GLY A 366 -6.04 0.69 35.19
C GLY A 366 -6.90 0.61 33.94
N PHE A 367 -7.79 1.58 33.71
CA PHE A 367 -8.66 1.63 32.54
C PHE A 367 -7.92 2.21 31.34
N PHE A 368 -8.08 1.58 30.18
CA PHE A 368 -7.69 2.14 28.89
C PHE A 368 -8.90 2.24 27.96
N ASN A 369 -8.86 3.26 27.10
CA ASN A 369 -9.79 3.43 26.00
C ASN A 369 -9.00 3.91 24.79
N HIS A 370 -9.15 3.22 23.67
CA HIS A 370 -8.47 3.56 22.43
C HIS A 370 -9.45 3.58 21.27
N GLN A 371 -9.29 4.52 20.35
CA GLN A 371 -10.14 4.64 19.16
C GLN A 371 -9.41 4.09 17.94
N VAL A 372 -10.11 3.25 17.18
CA VAL A 372 -9.66 2.74 15.89
C VAL A 372 -10.71 3.05 14.83
N TYR A 373 -10.27 3.16 13.58
CA TYR A 373 -11.18 3.37 12.45
C TYR A 373 -11.96 2.10 12.09
N ASN A 374 -13.13 2.28 11.50
CA ASN A 374 -13.92 1.21 10.93
C ASN A 374 -13.09 0.34 9.98
N ASN A 375 -13.35 -0.97 10.02
CA ASN A 375 -12.67 -2.00 9.26
C ASN A 375 -11.19 -2.21 9.64
N TRP A 376 -10.68 -1.56 10.69
CA TRP A 376 -9.35 -1.87 11.20
C TRP A 376 -9.27 -3.34 11.65
N SER A 377 -8.14 -3.98 11.35
CA SER A 377 -7.81 -5.35 11.73
C SER A 377 -6.39 -5.36 12.29
N GLY A 378 -6.19 -6.00 13.43
CA GLY A 378 -4.90 -5.98 14.11
C GLY A 378 -4.95 -6.58 15.50
N ASN A 379 -3.84 -6.49 16.22
CA ASN A 379 -3.68 -6.98 17.58
C ASN A 379 -3.44 -5.83 18.55
N ALA A 380 -4.09 -5.92 19.71
CA ALA A 380 -3.78 -5.11 20.88
C ALA A 380 -2.87 -5.89 21.83
N LEU A 381 -1.77 -5.27 22.23
CA LEU A 381 -0.76 -5.84 23.12
C LEU A 381 -0.50 -4.90 24.30
N ALA A 382 -0.70 -5.39 25.53
CA ALA A 382 -0.27 -4.70 26.72
C ALA A 382 1.24 -4.84 26.94
N GLN A 383 1.91 -3.75 27.32
CA GLN A 383 3.35 -3.65 27.50
C GLN A 383 3.67 -2.89 28.79
N GLY A 384 4.47 -3.50 29.67
CA GLY A 384 4.88 -2.91 30.95
C GLY A 384 6.08 -3.65 31.55
N ARG A 385 7.07 -2.90 32.07
CA ARG A 385 8.33 -3.47 32.59
C ARG A 385 8.03 -4.44 33.74
N GLY A 386 8.46 -5.69 33.58
CA GLY A 386 8.32 -6.75 34.59
C GLY A 386 6.93 -7.38 34.73
N TYR A 387 6.03 -7.17 33.78
CA TYR A 387 4.72 -7.83 33.74
C TYR A 387 4.53 -8.65 32.47
N GLN A 388 3.98 -9.86 32.63
CA GLN A 388 3.30 -10.60 31.58
C GLN A 388 1.83 -10.21 31.57
N PHE A 389 1.15 -10.33 30.44
CA PHE A 389 -0.29 -10.09 30.32
C PHE A 389 -1.02 -11.32 29.80
N SER A 390 -2.19 -11.63 30.37
CA SER A 390 -3.12 -12.65 29.88
C SER A 390 -4.48 -12.01 29.58
N PRO A 391 -5.04 -12.20 28.38
CA PRO A 391 -4.40 -12.86 27.25
C PRO A 391 -3.16 -12.08 26.77
N PRO A 392 -2.18 -12.72 26.12
CA PRO A 392 -0.98 -12.03 25.64
C PRO A 392 -1.30 -11.00 24.56
N ILE A 393 -2.37 -11.25 23.79
CA ILE A 393 -2.88 -10.38 22.73
C ILE A 393 -4.41 -10.45 22.70
N HIS A 394 -5.05 -9.38 22.26
CA HIS A 394 -6.41 -9.42 21.73
C HIS A 394 -6.35 -9.17 20.22
N SER A 395 -6.94 -10.08 19.44
CA SER A 395 -6.94 -9.98 17.96
C SER A 395 -8.30 -9.54 17.45
N TYR A 396 -8.29 -8.60 16.51
CA TYR A 396 -9.47 -8.00 15.91
C TYR A 396 -9.43 -8.14 14.39
N GLN A 397 -10.61 -8.32 13.80
CA GLN A 397 -10.80 -8.39 12.35
C GLN A 397 -12.00 -7.53 11.98
N ASN A 398 -11.80 -6.60 11.06
CA ASN A 398 -12.80 -5.72 10.48
C ASN A 398 -13.72 -5.10 11.55
N ILE A 399 -13.13 -4.34 12.48
CA ILE A 399 -13.85 -3.67 13.57
C ILE A 399 -15.04 -2.88 13.01
N SER A 400 -16.22 -3.14 13.56
CA SER A 400 -17.49 -2.51 13.15
C SER A 400 -18.40 -2.16 14.33
N ASN A 401 -17.90 -2.30 15.57
CA ASN A 401 -18.61 -2.03 16.81
C ASN A 401 -17.61 -1.60 17.90
N HIS A 402 -18.11 -1.02 18.99
CA HIS A 402 -17.31 -0.81 20.19
C HIS A 402 -17.02 -2.14 20.89
N TYR A 403 -15.78 -2.34 21.32
CA TYR A 403 -15.32 -3.53 22.05
C TYR A 403 -14.97 -3.13 23.48
N GLU A 404 -15.87 -3.41 24.39
CA GLU A 404 -15.69 -3.18 25.82
C GLU A 404 -15.14 -4.43 26.52
N ASN A 405 -14.65 -4.28 27.74
CA ASN A 405 -14.15 -5.38 28.59
C ASN A 405 -12.97 -6.16 27.98
N GLN A 406 -12.14 -5.49 27.19
CA GLN A 406 -10.94 -6.04 26.55
C GLN A 406 -9.78 -6.08 27.56
N ASN A 407 -10.01 -6.81 28.64
CA ASN A 407 -9.15 -6.76 29.83
C ASN A 407 -7.85 -7.53 29.62
N PHE A 408 -6.81 -7.10 30.34
CA PHE A 408 -5.57 -7.86 30.51
C PHE A 408 -5.33 -8.10 32.00
N THR A 409 -4.95 -9.32 32.37
CA THR A 409 -4.46 -9.63 33.72
C THR A 409 -2.95 -9.64 33.69
N ALA A 410 -2.32 -8.88 34.57
CA ALA A 410 -0.88 -8.77 34.67
C ALA A 410 -0.29 -9.74 35.70
N TYR A 411 0.77 -10.45 35.33
CA TYR A 411 1.45 -11.43 36.16
C TYR A 411 2.92 -11.05 36.30
N LYS A 412 3.44 -11.12 37.53
CA LYS A 412 4.88 -11.17 37.77
C LYS A 412 5.30 -12.62 37.88
N THR A 413 6.35 -13.01 37.18
CA THR A 413 6.90 -14.35 37.31
C THR A 413 7.80 -14.40 38.53
N VAL A 414 7.49 -15.23 39.51
CA VAL A 414 8.21 -15.30 40.78
C VAL A 414 9.14 -16.51 40.80
N LEU A 415 10.40 -16.26 41.11
CA LEU A 415 11.39 -17.27 41.42
C LEU A 415 11.60 -17.33 42.93
N PHE A 416 11.50 -18.50 43.55
CA PHE A 416 11.67 -18.60 44.99
C PHE A 416 12.26 -19.94 45.43
N GLY A 417 12.91 -19.92 46.58
CA GLY A 417 13.58 -21.08 47.16
C GLY A 417 14.07 -20.80 48.56
N SER A 418 14.91 -21.70 49.06
CA SER A 418 15.51 -21.62 50.39
C SER A 418 17.00 -21.93 50.37
N ILE A 419 17.72 -21.33 51.31
CA ILE A 419 19.14 -21.55 51.51
C ILE A 419 19.35 -22.09 52.93
N LYS A 420 19.84 -23.33 53.00
CA LYS A 420 20.04 -24.07 54.25
C LYS A 420 21.44 -24.65 54.28
N ASP A 421 21.97 -24.95 55.46
CA ASP A 421 23.25 -25.64 55.59
C ASP A 421 23.14 -27.14 55.29
N GLN A 422 24.29 -27.83 55.29
CA GLN A 422 24.39 -29.28 55.08
C GLN A 422 23.62 -30.15 56.09
N PHE A 423 23.13 -29.56 57.20
CA PHE A 423 22.33 -30.22 58.22
C PHE A 423 20.85 -29.76 58.18
N GLY A 424 20.48 -28.95 57.19
CA GLY A 424 19.11 -28.46 56.99
C GLY A 424 18.75 -27.23 57.83
N LYS A 425 19.71 -26.59 58.51
CA LYS A 425 19.48 -25.36 59.27
C LYS A 425 19.40 -24.15 58.33
N PRO A 426 18.43 -23.24 58.48
CA PRO A 426 18.32 -22.07 57.61
C PRO A 426 19.52 -21.12 57.74
N ILE A 427 19.91 -20.52 56.61
CA ILE A 427 20.94 -19.49 56.56
C ILE A 427 20.26 -18.16 56.16
N SER A 428 20.12 -17.26 57.12
CA SER A 428 19.58 -15.90 56.91
C SER A 428 20.59 -14.99 56.20
N ASP A 429 20.16 -13.83 55.71
CA ASP A 429 21.04 -12.77 55.18
C ASP A 429 22.00 -13.20 54.06
N VAL A 430 21.69 -14.28 53.33
CA VAL A 430 22.43 -14.67 52.14
C VAL A 430 21.99 -13.74 51.01
N LYS A 431 22.93 -12.98 50.48
CA LYS A 431 22.71 -12.06 49.36
C LYS A 431 22.57 -12.86 48.08
N LEU A 432 21.50 -12.68 47.32
CA LEU A 432 21.36 -13.23 45.98
C LEU A 432 21.58 -12.13 44.95
N SER A 433 22.64 -12.27 44.17
CA SER A 433 22.96 -11.39 43.05
C SER A 433 22.48 -12.01 41.73
N SER A 434 22.09 -11.15 40.80
CA SER A 434 21.79 -11.55 39.42
C SER A 434 22.70 -10.81 38.46
N ASN A 435 22.92 -11.37 37.27
CA ASN A 435 23.75 -10.74 36.24
C ASN A 435 23.03 -9.63 35.44
N ASN A 436 21.71 -9.49 35.54
CA ASN A 436 20.89 -8.65 34.65
C ASN A 436 19.79 -7.85 35.39
N GLU A 437 20.16 -6.78 36.10
CA GLU A 437 19.27 -5.73 36.66
C GLU A 437 18.15 -6.16 37.64
N LEU A 438 18.02 -7.44 38.03
CA LEU A 438 17.07 -7.80 39.09
C LEU A 438 17.54 -7.21 40.42
N PRO A 439 16.60 -6.75 41.28
CA PRO A 439 16.95 -6.22 42.58
C PRO A 439 17.69 -7.27 43.41
N GLU A 440 18.74 -6.81 44.09
CA GLU A 440 19.42 -7.64 45.07
C GLU A 440 18.48 -7.94 46.24
N ILE A 441 18.36 -9.22 46.59
CA ILE A 441 17.54 -9.65 47.71
C ILE A 441 18.36 -10.48 48.69
N LYS A 442 17.84 -10.65 49.90
CA LYS A 442 18.43 -11.49 50.93
C LYS A 442 17.45 -12.57 51.39
N THR A 443 17.99 -13.68 51.86
CA THR A 443 17.17 -14.68 52.56
C THR A 443 16.63 -14.12 53.89
N ASP A 444 15.39 -14.47 54.22
CA ASP A 444 14.79 -14.19 55.53
C ASP A 444 15.42 -15.05 56.65
N ASP A 445 14.98 -14.86 57.90
CA ASP A 445 15.48 -15.62 59.07
C ASP A 445 15.23 -17.13 58.97
N ARG A 446 14.32 -17.55 58.08
CA ARG A 446 13.99 -18.96 57.80
C ARG A 446 14.73 -19.47 56.57
N GLY A 447 15.63 -18.68 56.00
CA GLY A 447 16.44 -19.01 54.83
C GLY A 447 15.69 -18.90 53.50
N PHE A 448 14.45 -18.39 53.47
CA PHE A 448 13.66 -18.28 52.24
C PHE A 448 13.94 -16.99 51.47
N TYR A 449 13.83 -17.05 50.15
CA TYR A 449 13.96 -15.89 49.27
C TYR A 449 12.94 -15.93 48.13
N SER A 450 12.59 -14.77 47.58
CA SER A 450 11.62 -14.62 46.48
C SER A 450 11.96 -13.43 45.59
N ILE A 451 12.06 -13.65 44.28
CA ILE A 451 12.47 -12.67 43.25
C ILE A 451 11.37 -12.56 42.21
N ASN A 452 10.84 -11.36 42.00
CA ASN A 452 10.03 -11.08 40.81
C ASN A 452 10.96 -10.95 39.59
N THR A 453 10.62 -11.68 38.53
CA THR A 453 11.37 -11.76 37.28
C THR A 453 10.52 -11.25 36.11
N ASP A 454 11.20 -10.70 35.11
CA ASP A 454 10.58 -10.25 33.87
C ASP A 454 10.18 -11.45 32.98
N PHE A 455 9.26 -11.24 32.01
CA PHE A 455 8.88 -12.29 31.06
C PHE A 455 10.07 -12.73 30.20
N ASN A 456 10.23 -14.04 30.01
CA ASN A 456 11.36 -14.61 29.27
C ASN A 456 12.72 -14.23 29.87
N TRP A 457 12.75 -13.85 31.15
CA TRP A 457 14.01 -13.53 31.81
C TRP A 457 14.98 -14.71 31.69
N THR A 458 16.22 -14.36 31.36
CA THR A 458 17.34 -15.27 31.15
C THR A 458 18.52 -14.69 31.93
N GLY A 459 19.16 -15.51 32.74
CA GLY A 459 20.20 -15.04 33.63
C GLY A 459 20.64 -16.09 34.64
N ILE A 460 21.47 -15.65 35.56
CA ILE A 460 21.92 -16.48 36.69
C ILE A 460 21.52 -15.84 38.01
N ILE A 461 21.25 -16.68 39.00
CA ILE A 461 21.10 -16.27 40.41
C ILE A 461 22.26 -16.90 41.18
N LYS A 462 23.03 -16.05 41.89
CA LYS A 462 24.22 -16.45 42.65
C LYS A 462 24.10 -16.03 44.12
N PRO A 463 24.17 -16.97 45.08
CA PRO A 463 24.20 -16.65 46.50
C PRO A 463 25.61 -16.26 46.98
N GLU A 464 25.68 -15.29 47.89
CA GLU A 464 26.92 -14.77 48.46
C GLU A 464 26.75 -14.49 49.96
N LYS A 465 27.64 -15.06 50.78
CA LYS A 465 27.74 -14.78 52.23
C LYS A 465 29.14 -15.10 52.71
N LEU A 466 29.71 -14.22 53.55
CA LEU A 466 31.04 -14.40 54.14
C LEU A 466 31.12 -15.74 54.91
N ASN A 467 32.23 -16.46 54.76
CA ASN A 467 32.52 -17.77 55.38
C ASN A 467 31.60 -18.93 54.93
N TYR A 468 30.85 -18.74 53.85
CA TYR A 468 30.05 -19.81 53.24
C TYR A 468 30.45 -20.02 51.78
N SER A 469 30.46 -21.28 51.36
CA SER A 469 30.38 -21.67 49.94
C SER A 469 29.00 -22.28 49.67
N PHE A 470 28.46 -22.14 48.47
CA PHE A 470 27.11 -22.62 48.13
C PHE A 470 27.12 -23.68 47.04
N ILE A 471 26.21 -24.64 47.15
CA ILE A 471 25.98 -25.71 46.18
C ILE A 471 24.50 -25.71 45.78
N PRO A 472 24.16 -25.55 44.49
CA PRO A 472 25.06 -25.21 43.39
C PRO A 472 25.67 -23.80 43.57
N GLU A 473 26.79 -23.49 42.89
CA GLU A 473 27.41 -22.16 43.00
C GLU A 473 26.49 -21.05 42.44
N PHE A 474 25.70 -21.38 41.42
CA PHE A 474 24.66 -20.53 40.83
C PHE A 474 23.59 -21.40 40.18
N LEU A 475 22.41 -20.82 39.98
CA LEU A 475 21.36 -21.40 39.14
C LEU A 475 21.23 -20.58 37.86
N SER A 476 21.10 -21.24 36.71
CA SER A 476 20.98 -20.60 35.40
C SER A 476 19.60 -20.83 34.80
N TYR A 477 19.03 -19.78 34.21
CA TYR A 477 17.69 -19.78 33.66
C TYR A 477 17.70 -19.29 32.22
N THR A 478 16.86 -19.91 31.39
CA THR A 478 16.63 -19.50 30.01
C THR A 478 15.14 -19.34 29.79
N LYS A 479 14.72 -18.13 29.42
CA LYS A 479 13.33 -17.78 29.09
C LYS A 479 12.32 -18.31 30.10
N ILE A 480 12.39 -17.86 31.36
CA ILE A 480 11.40 -18.23 32.36
C ILE A 480 10.02 -17.67 31.96
N THR A 481 9.01 -18.54 31.88
CA THR A 481 7.64 -18.19 31.50
C THR A 481 6.61 -18.42 32.61
N SER A 482 6.96 -19.11 33.69
CA SER A 482 6.08 -19.42 34.83
C SER A 482 6.85 -19.40 36.16
N ASN A 483 6.13 -19.37 37.29
CA ASN A 483 6.75 -19.34 38.61
C ASN A 483 7.63 -20.58 38.82
N LEU A 484 8.83 -20.38 39.36
CA LEU A 484 9.78 -21.45 39.65
C LEU A 484 9.96 -21.60 41.18
N PRO A 485 9.28 -22.57 41.81
CA PRO A 485 9.51 -22.94 43.21
C PRO A 485 10.82 -23.74 43.35
N ASP A 486 11.23 -23.97 44.60
CA ASP A 486 12.30 -24.92 44.96
C ASP A 486 13.68 -24.61 44.36
N GLN A 487 13.95 -23.33 44.12
CA GLN A 487 15.26 -22.87 43.65
C GLN A 487 16.24 -22.81 44.83
N ASN A 488 16.63 -23.98 45.33
CA ASN A 488 17.34 -24.08 46.61
C ASN A 488 18.87 -24.05 46.46
N PHE A 489 19.54 -23.57 47.50
CA PHE A 489 21.00 -23.65 47.65
C PHE A 489 21.35 -24.29 48.99
N THR A 490 22.44 -25.05 49.02
CA THR A 490 23.03 -25.59 50.25
C THR A 490 24.30 -24.84 50.58
N GLY A 491 24.35 -24.17 51.74
CA GLY A 491 25.54 -23.49 52.25
C GLY A 491 26.44 -24.44 53.05
N ILE A 492 27.73 -24.41 52.77
CA ILE A 492 28.77 -25.12 53.51
C ILE A 492 29.62 -24.05 54.21
N PHE A 493 29.65 -24.13 55.55
CA PHE A 493 30.47 -23.24 56.37
C PHE A 493 31.95 -23.59 56.20
N LEU A 494 32.78 -22.60 55.89
CA LEU A 494 34.21 -22.75 55.73
C LEU A 494 34.86 -22.54 57.10
N THR A 495 35.44 -23.59 57.70
CA THR A 495 36.20 -23.44 58.96
C THR A 495 37.61 -22.94 58.67
N ASP A 496 37.99 -21.83 59.30
CA ASP A 496 39.37 -21.31 59.26
C ASP A 496 40.33 -22.32 59.91
N TRP A 497 41.36 -22.77 59.18
CA TRP A 497 42.46 -23.53 59.75
C TRP A 497 43.60 -22.57 60.14
N SER A 498 43.96 -22.52 61.42
CA SER A 498 45.14 -21.78 61.90
C SER A 498 46.37 -22.69 61.95
N LEU A 499 47.47 -22.27 61.31
CA LEU A 499 48.77 -22.93 61.37
C LEU A 499 49.52 -22.49 62.64
N ASP A 500 49.77 -23.39 63.60
CA ASP A 500 50.62 -23.11 64.78
C ASP A 500 52.10 -23.20 64.38
N GLN A 501 52.82 -22.08 64.42
CA GLN A 501 54.24 -21.96 64.06
C GLN A 501 55.18 -21.98 65.28
N SER A 502 54.72 -22.42 66.44
CA SER A 502 55.55 -22.44 67.66
C SER A 502 56.42 -23.71 67.78
N ASN A 503 57.32 -23.96 66.81
CA ASN A 503 58.58 -24.72 67.00
C ASN A 503 59.24 -25.07 65.66
N TYR A 504 60.18 -24.26 65.13
CA TYR A 504 61.31 -24.81 64.36
C TYR A 504 62.55 -23.89 64.48
N ARG A 505 63.57 -24.40 65.18
CA ARG A 505 64.97 -23.99 65.03
C ARG A 505 65.59 -24.80 63.89
N ASN A 506 66.37 -24.11 63.06
CA ASN A 506 67.31 -24.59 62.04
C ASN A 506 67.52 -26.12 61.96
N GLN A 507 66.90 -26.76 60.95
CA GLN A 507 67.44 -27.86 60.14
C GLN A 507 66.31 -28.48 59.27
N GLY A 508 65.96 -27.83 58.15
CA GLY A 508 65.50 -28.48 56.90
C GLY A 508 64.36 -29.53 56.88
N MET A 509 63.57 -29.72 57.93
CA MET A 509 62.42 -30.65 57.94
C MET A 509 61.23 -30.01 58.66
N ILE A 510 60.03 -30.07 58.06
CA ILE A 510 58.78 -29.74 58.76
C ILE A 510 58.03 -31.05 59.00
N THR A 511 57.80 -31.35 60.27
CA THR A 511 56.83 -32.36 60.70
C THR A 511 55.56 -31.62 61.13
N ALA A 512 54.49 -31.74 60.35
CA ALA A 512 53.18 -31.25 60.75
C ALA A 512 52.43 -32.35 61.50
N ILE A 513 51.91 -32.02 62.69
CA ILE A 513 51.02 -32.89 63.47
C ILE A 513 49.60 -32.38 63.22
N VAL A 514 48.76 -33.19 62.59
CA VAL A 514 47.35 -32.84 62.36
C VAL A 514 46.53 -33.28 63.56
N LYS A 515 45.90 -32.31 64.23
CA LYS A 515 44.98 -32.52 65.36
C LYS A 515 43.55 -32.08 65.02
N ASP A 516 42.55 -32.73 65.60
CA ASP A 516 41.17 -32.24 65.60
C ASP A 516 40.91 -31.25 66.76
N ASN A 517 39.67 -30.75 66.88
CA ASN A 517 39.27 -29.81 67.94
C ASN A 517 39.34 -30.39 69.38
N ASN A 518 39.64 -31.68 69.54
CA ASN A 518 39.83 -32.36 70.81
C ASN A 518 41.29 -32.83 71.03
N GLU A 519 42.23 -32.29 70.24
CA GLU A 519 43.67 -32.59 70.27
C GLU A 519 44.11 -34.01 69.85
N ASN A 520 43.24 -34.80 69.23
CA ASN A 520 43.61 -36.15 68.78
C ASN A 520 44.46 -36.11 67.51
N THR A 521 45.60 -36.81 67.50
CA THR A 521 46.53 -36.82 66.35
C THR A 521 46.13 -37.87 65.32
N PHE A 522 45.91 -37.45 64.07
CA PHE A 522 45.42 -38.36 63.02
C PHE A 522 46.49 -38.91 62.07
N ASN A 523 47.60 -38.19 61.85
CA ASN A 523 48.76 -38.68 61.06
C ASN A 523 49.95 -37.72 61.17
N GLN A 524 51.17 -38.26 60.97
CA GLN A 524 52.40 -37.47 60.77
C GLN A 524 52.74 -37.47 59.27
N ILE A 525 52.90 -36.30 58.68
CA ILE A 525 53.37 -36.14 57.29
C ILE A 525 54.72 -35.43 57.35
N MET A 526 55.77 -36.04 56.78
CA MET A 526 57.07 -35.41 56.59
C MET A 526 57.13 -34.72 55.23
N ILE A 527 57.52 -33.44 55.21
CA ILE A 527 57.69 -32.66 53.98
C ILE A 527 59.15 -32.15 53.94
N TYR A 528 59.86 -32.50 52.86
CA TYR A 528 61.18 -31.93 52.53
C TYR A 528 61.00 -30.61 51.77
N LEU A 529 61.60 -29.53 52.26
CA LEU A 529 61.60 -28.22 51.61
C LEU A 529 62.98 -27.92 51.04
N GLN A 530 63.12 -27.89 49.71
CA GLN A 530 64.29 -27.31 49.05
C GLN A 530 63.95 -25.91 48.51
N HIS A 531 64.62 -24.92 49.11
CA HIS A 531 64.83 -23.53 48.69
C HIS A 531 63.64 -22.55 48.64
N LEU A 532 63.61 -21.63 49.62
CA LEU A 532 63.28 -20.23 49.34
C LEU A 532 64.16 -19.29 50.17
N LEU A 533 64.72 -18.28 49.51
CA LEU A 533 65.47 -17.17 50.10
C LEU A 533 64.48 -16.21 50.79
N ILE A 534 64.79 -15.82 52.02
CA ILE A 534 64.05 -14.81 52.79
C ILE A 534 64.63 -13.43 52.49
N MET A 535 63.79 -12.44 52.17
CA MET A 535 64.12 -11.03 52.39
C MET A 535 62.92 -10.29 52.99
N ASN A 536 63.10 -9.86 54.25
CA ASN A 536 62.30 -8.84 54.94
C ASN A 536 62.71 -7.46 54.44
N VAL A 537 61.76 -6.53 54.25
CA VAL A 537 61.94 -5.09 54.53
C VAL A 537 60.61 -4.46 54.97
N GLU A 538 60.70 -3.65 56.03
CA GLU A 538 59.63 -2.93 56.74
C GLU A 538 59.22 -1.58 56.08
N ALA A 539 58.00 -1.13 56.44
CA ALA A 539 57.53 0.26 56.62
C ALA A 539 57.29 1.20 55.41
N LEU A 540 56.01 1.58 55.19
CA LEU A 540 55.41 2.94 55.21
C LEU A 540 54.10 3.01 54.38
N LEU A 541 53.02 3.51 55.00
CA LEU A 541 51.70 3.86 54.44
C LEU A 541 51.76 5.13 53.53
N PRO A 542 50.72 5.60 52.78
CA PRO A 542 49.34 5.10 52.56
C PRO A 542 48.74 5.23 51.10
N PHE A 543 47.54 4.63 50.93
CA PHE A 543 46.41 4.93 50.00
C PHE A 543 46.48 4.71 48.46
N HIS A 544 45.48 3.93 48.02
CA HIS A 544 44.76 3.85 46.73
C HIS A 544 45.30 3.04 45.52
N GLN A 545 44.38 2.18 45.06
CA GLN A 545 44.21 1.51 43.76
C GLN A 545 44.93 0.17 43.47
N PHE A 546 44.08 -0.88 43.43
CA PHE A 546 44.07 -2.08 42.57
C PHE A 546 45.35 -2.46 41.80
N GLN A 547 45.87 -3.66 42.02
CA GLN A 547 45.76 -4.81 41.10
C GLN A 547 46.46 -6.06 41.66
N MET A 548 45.93 -7.21 41.26
CA MET A 548 46.36 -8.56 41.62
C MET A 548 47.86 -8.83 41.45
N VAL A 549 48.46 -9.49 42.43
CA VAL A 549 49.53 -10.48 42.18
C VAL A 549 49.09 -11.80 42.80
N ASN A 550 48.61 -12.69 41.94
CA ASN A 550 48.42 -14.10 42.23
C ASN A 550 49.78 -14.73 42.55
N VAL A 551 49.92 -15.36 43.70
CA VAL A 551 50.90 -16.43 43.89
C VAL A 551 50.12 -17.72 44.08
N PHE A 552 50.10 -18.50 43.01
CA PHE A 552 49.54 -19.84 42.94
C PHE A 552 50.25 -20.78 43.92
N PHE A 553 49.49 -21.48 44.76
CA PHE A 553 49.84 -22.85 45.12
C PHE A 553 48.96 -23.78 44.30
N CYS A 554 49.60 -24.53 43.39
CA CYS A 554 48.97 -25.57 42.60
C CYS A 554 48.29 -26.60 43.51
N LYS A 555 46.97 -26.70 43.34
CA LYS A 555 46.11 -27.80 43.76
C LYS A 555 46.66 -29.09 43.14
N PHE A 556 47.28 -29.98 43.92
CA PHE A 556 47.48 -31.36 43.49
C PHE A 556 46.12 -32.04 43.42
N GLY A 557 45.72 -32.40 42.20
CA GLY A 557 44.49 -33.10 41.91
C GLY A 557 44.47 -34.49 42.54
N ALA A 558 43.29 -34.89 43.00
CA ALA A 558 43.00 -36.26 43.36
C ALA A 558 43.25 -37.18 42.16
N ILE A 559 44.32 -37.96 42.24
CA ILE A 559 44.54 -39.12 41.38
C ILE A 559 43.54 -40.20 41.79
N LYS A 560 42.73 -40.56 40.81
CA LYS A 560 41.79 -41.68 40.77
C LYS A 560 42.57 -43.00 40.96
N THR A 561 42.31 -43.74 42.02
CA THR A 561 42.71 -45.15 42.12
C THR A 561 41.83 -45.99 41.20
N MET A 562 42.43 -46.55 40.15
CA MET A 562 41.87 -47.69 39.42
C MET A 562 42.02 -48.95 40.28
N LYS A 563 40.91 -49.68 40.44
CA LYS A 563 40.91 -51.10 40.76
C LYS A 563 41.30 -51.88 39.50
N GLU A 564 42.15 -52.88 39.65
CA GLU A 564 41.95 -54.17 38.98
C GLU A 564 40.76 -54.90 39.63
#